data_AF-A0A4R0IYR2-F1
#
_entry.id   AF-A0A4R0IYR2-F1
#
_cell.length_a   1.000
_cell.length_b   1.000
_cell.length_c   1.000
_cell.angle_alpha   90.00
_cell.angle_beta   90.00
_cell.angle_gamma   90.00
#
_symmetry.space_group_name_H-M   'P 1'
#
loop_
_entity.id
_entity.type
_entity.pdbx_description
1 polymer ?
#
loop_
_entity_poly.entity_id
_entity_poly.type
_entity_poly.pdbx_seq_one_letter_code
_entity_poly.pdbx_strand_id
1 'polypeptide(L)'
;MSLVVGVGLRAGTPFAELQDLVTTALRELAGDVQLVVTITGKEHDPALQELVAQLGAELRTFSNEELAQQQVPTPSERVDQLKGTSSVAEAAVLATGAHLVIPKRRTPNTTIAIGVQRAAGYDLRDREVVQRVIAERRDVRRGFLDVPVDDVTLGRVLEAAHRAPSVGLSQPWDFLVIRDLATRRKVHDLATAQRDAFAASLPEDRRAAFDGLKIEAILDTPLNLAVTCDPGRGGRHVLGRHADPRTTTFSAAIAIQNLWLAARAEGIGVGWVSFFEPGEIAAILDLPAHIELVGYLCVGYVDEFAPAPELVRSGWAKRRPLSWAIHHEEWGRRDTSIVDDARQATQNAVPAGGQRVRVVVGGHVDLQEADVLAVDLGAERPPADFGVLWRPARTPVEAVEFGVEIARDLALQGVGQLVVQLAENSERAEALARGLQVGASACGLTHSSA
;
A
#
# COMPACT_ATOMS: atom_id res chain seq x y z
N MET A 1 -3.03 -14.14 -24.10
CA MET A 1 -3.51 -14.77 -22.85
C MET A 1 -3.09 -16.23 -22.83
N SER A 2 -2.86 -16.83 -21.65
CA SER A 2 -2.69 -18.28 -21.54
C SER A 2 -4.08 -18.93 -21.46
N LEU A 3 -4.52 -19.59 -22.52
CA LEU A 3 -5.87 -20.15 -22.64
C LEU A 3 -5.89 -21.63 -22.24
N VAL A 4 -6.99 -22.02 -21.60
CA VAL A 4 -7.33 -23.40 -21.24
C VAL A 4 -8.62 -23.78 -21.97
N VAL A 5 -8.60 -24.83 -22.77
CA VAL A 5 -9.77 -25.32 -23.52
C VAL A 5 -10.30 -26.59 -22.86
N GLY A 6 -11.45 -26.51 -22.20
CA GLY A 6 -12.17 -27.67 -21.71
C GLY A 6 -12.98 -28.31 -22.82
N VAL A 7 -12.91 -29.63 -22.91
CA VAL A 7 -13.55 -30.41 -23.99
C VAL A 7 -14.35 -31.57 -23.41
N GLY A 8 -15.61 -31.70 -23.82
CA GLY A 8 -16.46 -32.85 -23.54
C GLY A 8 -16.92 -33.49 -24.84
N LEU A 9 -16.62 -34.77 -25.06
CA LEU A 9 -16.81 -35.47 -26.34
C LEU A 9 -17.68 -36.72 -26.18
N ARG A 10 -18.57 -36.98 -27.14
CA ARG A 10 -19.16 -38.31 -27.34
C ARG A 10 -18.18 -39.23 -28.08
N ALA A 11 -18.34 -40.54 -27.92
CA ALA A 11 -17.53 -41.50 -28.68
C ALA A 11 -17.81 -41.35 -30.18
N GLY A 12 -16.76 -41.34 -31.00
CA GLY A 12 -16.88 -41.20 -32.46
C GLY A 12 -17.19 -39.77 -32.94
N THR A 13 -16.95 -38.75 -32.11
CA THR A 13 -17.09 -37.35 -32.54
C THR A 13 -16.10 -37.05 -33.69
N PRO A 14 -16.55 -36.53 -34.84
CA PRO A 14 -15.64 -36.14 -35.93
C PRO A 14 -14.69 -35.03 -35.50
N PHE A 15 -13.42 -35.13 -35.88
CA PHE A 15 -12.42 -34.09 -35.58
C PHE A 15 -12.83 -32.71 -36.11
N ALA A 16 -13.36 -32.63 -37.33
CA ALA A 16 -13.85 -31.39 -37.92
C ALA A 16 -14.92 -30.69 -37.05
N GLU A 17 -15.83 -31.46 -36.42
CA GLU A 17 -16.86 -30.90 -35.53
C GLU A 17 -16.24 -30.25 -34.29
N LEU A 18 -15.21 -30.88 -33.70
CA LEU A 18 -14.46 -30.33 -32.56
C LEU A 18 -13.62 -29.13 -32.98
N GLN A 19 -12.89 -29.24 -34.08
CA GLN A 19 -12.00 -28.20 -34.60
C GLN A 19 -12.77 -26.93 -34.92
N ASP A 20 -13.91 -27.02 -35.62
CA ASP A 20 -14.73 -25.86 -35.97
C ASP A 20 -15.27 -25.15 -34.73
N LEU A 21 -15.73 -25.92 -33.74
CA LEU A 21 -16.25 -25.37 -32.50
C LEU A 21 -15.16 -24.62 -31.71
N VAL A 22 -13.97 -25.21 -31.58
CA VAL A 22 -12.82 -24.58 -30.89
C VAL A 22 -12.30 -23.38 -31.65
N THR A 23 -12.09 -23.50 -32.95
CA THR A 23 -11.57 -22.40 -33.80
C THR A 23 -12.52 -21.21 -33.78
N THR A 24 -13.83 -21.45 -33.88
CA THR A 24 -14.83 -20.38 -33.84
C THR A 24 -14.84 -19.67 -32.48
N ALA A 25 -14.76 -20.42 -31.38
CA ALA A 25 -14.71 -19.83 -30.05
C ALA A 25 -13.42 -19.04 -29.80
N LEU A 26 -12.29 -19.50 -30.32
CA LEU A 26 -11.00 -18.82 -30.17
C LEU A 26 -10.90 -17.53 -31.00
N ARG A 27 -11.65 -17.37 -32.10
CA ARG A 27 -11.66 -16.11 -32.88
C ARG A 27 -12.07 -14.88 -32.07
N GLU A 28 -12.82 -15.08 -30.98
CA GLU A 28 -13.26 -14.02 -30.08
C GLU A 28 -12.19 -13.63 -29.04
N LEU A 29 -11.06 -14.36 -28.98
CA LEU A 29 -10.06 -14.24 -27.93
C LEU A 29 -8.65 -14.02 -28.50
N ALA A 30 -7.86 -13.19 -27.81
CA ALA A 30 -6.45 -12.99 -28.12
C ALA A 30 -5.56 -13.81 -27.15
N GLY A 31 -4.97 -14.91 -27.63
CA GLY A 31 -4.04 -15.69 -26.82
C GLY A 31 -3.72 -17.07 -27.39
N ASP A 32 -2.83 -17.75 -26.68
CA ASP A 32 -2.34 -19.07 -27.06
C ASP A 32 -2.95 -20.12 -26.12
N VAL A 33 -3.41 -21.23 -26.70
CA VAL A 33 -3.90 -22.37 -25.92
C VAL A 33 -2.69 -23.12 -25.38
N GLN A 34 -2.52 -23.08 -24.07
CA GLN A 34 -1.43 -23.80 -23.39
C GLN A 34 -1.88 -25.17 -22.90
N LEU A 35 -3.17 -25.32 -22.60
CA LEU A 35 -3.72 -26.52 -21.98
C LEU A 35 -5.08 -26.88 -22.58
N VAL A 36 -5.27 -28.16 -22.90
CA VAL A 36 -6.57 -28.77 -23.19
C VAL A 36 -6.92 -29.68 -22.02
N VAL A 37 -8.16 -29.59 -21.54
CA VAL A 37 -8.61 -30.33 -20.36
C VAL A 37 -9.89 -31.11 -20.62
N THR A 38 -9.97 -32.33 -20.09
CA THR A 38 -11.16 -33.18 -20.23
C THR A 38 -11.32 -34.13 -19.04
N ILE A 39 -12.33 -35.00 -19.11
CA ILE A 39 -12.58 -36.06 -18.14
C ILE A 39 -11.67 -37.27 -18.40
N THR A 40 -11.30 -37.98 -17.33
CA THR A 40 -10.54 -39.23 -17.43
C THR A 40 -11.28 -40.28 -18.27
N GLY A 41 -10.54 -41.05 -19.08
CA GLY A 41 -11.06 -42.00 -20.05
C GLY A 41 -11.27 -41.40 -21.45
N LYS A 42 -10.95 -40.11 -21.65
CA LYS A 42 -11.01 -39.42 -22.94
C LYS A 42 -9.65 -39.04 -23.51
N GLU A 43 -8.59 -39.28 -22.76
CA GLU A 43 -7.22 -38.96 -23.16
C GLU A 43 -6.82 -39.59 -24.50
N HIS A 44 -7.32 -40.78 -24.84
CA HIS A 44 -6.98 -41.46 -26.11
C HIS A 44 -8.00 -41.23 -27.24
N ASP A 45 -8.95 -40.30 -27.08
CA ASP A 45 -9.94 -39.98 -28.13
C ASP A 45 -9.21 -39.36 -29.34
N PRO A 46 -9.32 -39.92 -30.57
CA PRO A 46 -8.54 -39.48 -31.72
C PRO A 46 -8.73 -37.99 -32.06
N ALA A 47 -9.97 -37.50 -31.98
CA ALA A 47 -10.28 -36.10 -32.27
C ALA A 47 -9.63 -35.16 -31.23
N LEU A 48 -9.56 -35.59 -29.97
CA LEU A 48 -8.93 -34.81 -28.90
C LEU A 48 -7.41 -34.76 -29.09
N GLN A 49 -6.78 -35.89 -29.39
CA GLN A 49 -5.34 -35.96 -29.64
C GLN A 49 -4.92 -35.11 -30.83
N GLU A 50 -5.71 -35.15 -31.91
CA GLU A 50 -5.46 -34.32 -33.09
C GLU A 50 -5.61 -32.82 -32.78
N LEU A 51 -6.61 -32.43 -31.97
CA LEU A 51 -6.78 -31.05 -31.51
C LEU A 51 -5.58 -30.58 -30.67
N VAL A 52 -5.16 -31.37 -29.70
CA VAL A 52 -4.03 -31.06 -28.80
C VAL A 52 -2.76 -30.83 -29.62
N ALA A 53 -2.48 -31.73 -30.57
CA ALA A 53 -1.33 -31.61 -31.47
C ALA A 53 -1.40 -30.36 -32.35
N GLN A 54 -2.57 -30.04 -32.91
CA GLN A 54 -2.75 -28.84 -33.74
C GLN A 54 -2.53 -27.55 -32.95
N LEU A 55 -2.98 -27.51 -31.70
CA LEU A 55 -2.85 -26.35 -30.83
C LEU A 55 -1.45 -26.21 -30.20
N GLY A 56 -0.63 -27.27 -30.24
CA GLY A 56 0.66 -27.32 -29.54
C GLY A 56 0.50 -27.22 -28.02
N ALA A 57 -0.64 -27.69 -27.50
CA ALA A 57 -1.01 -27.58 -26.09
C ALA A 57 -0.68 -28.86 -25.31
N GLU A 58 -0.61 -28.77 -23.98
CA GLU A 58 -0.59 -29.95 -23.12
C GLU A 58 -2.02 -30.51 -22.93
N LEU A 59 -2.15 -31.81 -22.68
CA LEU A 59 -3.43 -32.44 -22.32
C LEU A 59 -3.42 -32.84 -20.84
N ARG A 60 -4.44 -32.44 -20.09
CA ARG A 60 -4.66 -32.87 -18.71
C ARG A 60 -6.08 -33.40 -18.53
N THR A 61 -6.22 -34.49 -17.78
CA THR A 61 -7.52 -35.06 -17.43
C THR A 61 -7.85 -34.87 -15.96
N PHE A 62 -9.14 -34.84 -15.64
CA PHE A 62 -9.66 -34.81 -14.28
C PHE A 62 -10.59 -36.00 -14.05
N SER A 63 -10.61 -36.50 -12.82
CA SER A 63 -11.55 -37.54 -12.37
C SER A 63 -12.97 -36.99 -12.26
N ASN A 64 -13.97 -37.87 -12.28
CA ASN A 64 -15.37 -37.45 -12.09
C ASN A 64 -15.57 -36.71 -10.75
N GLU A 65 -14.86 -37.15 -9.70
CA GLU A 65 -14.95 -36.55 -8.36
C GLU A 65 -14.42 -35.10 -8.35
N GLU A 66 -13.25 -34.86 -8.95
CA GLU A 66 -12.70 -33.50 -9.08
C GLU A 66 -13.63 -32.57 -9.87
N LEU A 67 -14.25 -33.09 -10.93
CA LEU A 67 -15.20 -32.33 -11.76
C LEU A 67 -16.53 -32.08 -11.03
N ALA A 68 -17.00 -33.02 -10.21
CA ALA A 68 -18.25 -32.89 -9.45
C ALA A 68 -18.18 -31.79 -8.36
N GLN A 69 -16.97 -31.46 -7.89
CA GLN A 69 -16.75 -30.41 -6.89
C GLN A 69 -16.86 -28.99 -7.47
N GLN A 70 -16.88 -28.83 -8.79
CA GLN A 70 -16.87 -27.51 -9.43
C GLN A 70 -18.28 -26.94 -9.59
N GLN A 71 -18.46 -25.67 -9.20
CA GLN A 71 -19.68 -24.92 -9.49
C GLN A 71 -19.62 -24.37 -10.91
N VAL A 72 -20.42 -24.93 -11.82
CA VAL A 72 -20.43 -24.56 -13.23
C VAL A 72 -21.62 -23.64 -13.56
N PRO A 73 -21.45 -22.66 -14.46
CA PRO A 73 -22.53 -21.75 -14.82
C PRO A 73 -23.59 -22.39 -15.73
N THR A 74 -23.23 -23.45 -16.47
CA THR A 74 -24.15 -24.11 -17.41
C THR A 74 -24.25 -25.61 -17.13
N PRO A 75 -24.98 -26.06 -16.09
CA PRO A 75 -25.10 -27.48 -15.78
C PRO A 75 -25.84 -28.28 -16.87
N SER A 76 -25.76 -29.61 -16.81
CA SER A 76 -26.47 -30.54 -17.68
C SER A 76 -26.89 -31.79 -16.92
N GLU A 77 -28.19 -31.95 -16.68
CA GLU A 77 -28.78 -33.10 -15.98
C GLU A 77 -28.39 -34.44 -16.64
N ARG A 78 -28.33 -34.47 -17.97
CA ARG A 78 -27.91 -35.67 -18.71
C ARG A 78 -26.45 -36.04 -18.46
N VAL A 79 -25.56 -35.05 -18.35
CA VAL A 79 -24.13 -35.33 -18.04
C VAL A 79 -24.02 -35.79 -16.59
N ASP A 80 -24.77 -35.17 -15.70
CA ASP A 80 -24.82 -35.52 -14.28
C ASP A 80 -25.25 -36.99 -14.08
N GLN A 81 -26.34 -37.41 -14.72
CA GLN A 81 -26.81 -38.80 -14.68
C GLN A 81 -25.81 -39.82 -15.26
N LEU A 82 -25.03 -39.43 -16.28
CA LEU A 82 -24.13 -40.35 -17.00
C LEU A 82 -22.70 -40.39 -16.44
N LYS A 83 -22.24 -39.30 -15.84
CA LYS A 83 -20.84 -39.08 -15.46
C LYS A 83 -20.66 -38.63 -14.01
N GLY A 84 -21.74 -38.33 -13.29
CA GLY A 84 -21.68 -37.83 -11.91
C GLY A 84 -21.09 -36.42 -11.81
N THR A 85 -21.10 -35.65 -12.90
CA THR A 85 -20.68 -34.24 -12.92
C THR A 85 -21.66 -33.42 -13.76
N SER A 86 -21.93 -32.20 -13.32
CA SER A 86 -22.88 -31.30 -13.97
C SER A 86 -22.39 -30.73 -15.31
N SER A 87 -21.09 -30.78 -15.61
CA SER A 87 -20.50 -30.38 -16.90
C SER A 87 -19.09 -30.96 -17.02
N VAL A 88 -18.70 -31.51 -18.18
CA VAL A 88 -17.31 -31.94 -18.39
C VAL A 88 -16.42 -30.75 -18.77
N ALA A 89 -16.81 -29.99 -19.80
CA ALA A 89 -15.97 -28.94 -20.35
C ALA A 89 -15.74 -27.79 -19.36
N GLU A 90 -16.81 -27.25 -18.76
CA GLU A 90 -16.69 -26.12 -17.82
C GLU A 90 -16.02 -26.54 -16.51
N ALA A 91 -16.41 -27.69 -15.94
CA ALA A 91 -15.80 -28.16 -14.70
C ALA A 91 -14.31 -28.45 -14.89
N ALA A 92 -13.90 -29.01 -16.03
CA ALA A 92 -12.49 -29.28 -16.30
C ALA A 92 -11.69 -27.98 -16.42
N VAL A 93 -12.23 -26.92 -17.03
CA VAL A 93 -11.60 -25.59 -17.01
C VAL A 93 -11.48 -25.07 -15.59
N LEU A 94 -12.56 -25.10 -14.81
CA LEU A 94 -12.56 -24.56 -13.44
C LEU A 94 -11.63 -25.32 -12.49
N ALA A 95 -11.48 -26.64 -12.67
CA ALA A 95 -10.57 -27.49 -11.89
C ALA A 95 -9.08 -27.12 -12.10
N THR A 96 -8.73 -26.37 -13.15
CA THR A 96 -7.37 -25.81 -13.32
C THR A 96 -7.14 -24.52 -12.52
N GLY A 97 -8.19 -23.95 -11.93
CA GLY A 97 -8.17 -22.61 -11.36
C GLY A 97 -8.28 -21.48 -12.39
N ALA A 98 -8.49 -21.81 -13.68
CA ALA A 98 -8.70 -20.83 -14.73
C ALA A 98 -10.02 -20.08 -14.55
N HIS A 99 -10.02 -18.81 -14.94
CA HIS A 99 -11.24 -18.00 -14.99
C HIS A 99 -11.96 -18.25 -16.32
N LEU A 100 -13.19 -18.76 -16.25
CA LEU A 100 -13.99 -19.06 -17.44
C LEU A 100 -14.34 -17.77 -18.20
N VAL A 101 -13.96 -17.69 -19.48
CA VAL A 101 -14.25 -16.56 -20.37
C VAL A 101 -15.29 -16.90 -21.44
N ILE A 102 -15.31 -18.14 -21.90
CA ILE A 102 -16.35 -18.67 -22.78
C ILE A 102 -17.04 -19.83 -22.06
N PRO A 103 -18.29 -19.62 -21.58
CA PRO A 103 -19.13 -20.68 -21.05
C PRO A 103 -19.44 -21.75 -22.10
N LYS A 104 -20.05 -22.87 -21.66
CA LYS A 104 -20.31 -24.05 -22.48
C LYS A 104 -20.92 -23.71 -23.85
N ARG A 105 -20.16 -23.96 -24.92
CA ARG A 105 -20.67 -24.06 -26.29
C ARG A 105 -20.83 -25.51 -26.66
N ARG A 106 -21.79 -25.82 -27.52
CA ARG A 106 -22.10 -27.21 -27.90
C ARG A 106 -22.44 -27.36 -29.37
N THR A 107 -22.10 -28.53 -29.90
CA THR A 107 -22.61 -29.11 -31.13
C THR A 107 -23.33 -30.43 -30.76
N PRO A 108 -23.83 -31.24 -31.71
CA PRO A 108 -24.47 -32.51 -31.38
C PRO A 108 -23.60 -33.46 -30.56
N ASN A 109 -22.29 -33.53 -30.81
CA ASN A 109 -21.40 -34.53 -30.22
C ASN A 109 -20.28 -33.98 -29.35
N THR A 110 -20.01 -32.66 -29.38
CA THR A 110 -19.01 -32.04 -28.52
C THR A 110 -19.54 -30.83 -27.76
N THR A 111 -18.92 -30.57 -26.61
CA THR A 111 -19.05 -29.35 -25.83
C THR A 111 -17.67 -28.81 -25.57
N ILE A 112 -17.51 -27.49 -25.60
CA ILE A 112 -16.28 -26.83 -25.15
C ILE A 112 -16.58 -25.71 -24.17
N ALA A 113 -15.56 -25.35 -23.41
CA ALA A 113 -15.50 -24.19 -22.54
C ALA A 113 -14.08 -23.62 -22.64
N ILE A 114 -13.91 -22.30 -22.51
CA ILE A 114 -12.58 -21.70 -22.56
C ILE A 114 -12.38 -20.82 -21.32
N GLY A 115 -11.25 -21.03 -20.64
CA GLY A 115 -10.80 -20.22 -19.52
C GLY A 115 -9.47 -19.55 -19.79
N VAL A 116 -9.17 -18.52 -19.02
CA VAL A 116 -7.85 -17.88 -18.96
C VAL A 116 -7.14 -18.35 -17.70
N GLN A 117 -5.98 -18.98 -17.87
CA GLN A 117 -5.10 -19.33 -16.76
C GLN A 117 -4.47 -18.06 -16.20
N ARG A 118 -4.68 -17.82 -14.90
CA ARG A 118 -3.99 -16.75 -14.16
C ARG A 118 -2.67 -17.32 -13.61
N ALA A 119 -1.68 -16.45 -13.42
CA ALA A 119 -0.49 -16.82 -12.67
C ALA A 119 -0.93 -17.30 -11.27
N ALA A 120 -0.43 -18.45 -10.84
CA ALA A 120 -0.72 -18.96 -9.52
C ALA A 120 -0.14 -17.98 -8.47
N GLY A 121 -0.95 -17.62 -7.48
CA GLY A 121 -0.43 -16.98 -6.28
C GLY A 121 0.26 -18.00 -5.38
N TYR A 122 0.94 -17.52 -4.33
CA TYR A 122 1.42 -18.36 -3.24
C TYR A 122 0.25 -19.05 -2.52
N ASP A 123 0.56 -20.12 -1.79
CA ASP A 123 -0.43 -20.82 -0.98
C ASP A 123 -1.02 -19.91 0.13
N LEU A 124 -2.11 -20.35 0.76
CA LEU A 124 -2.79 -19.54 1.77
C LEU A 124 -1.87 -19.22 2.96
N ARG A 125 -1.03 -20.16 3.37
CA ARG A 125 -0.11 -20.01 4.51
C ARG A 125 0.93 -18.93 4.24
N ASP A 126 1.57 -18.97 3.08
CA ASP A 126 2.58 -18.00 2.67
C ASP A 126 1.96 -16.60 2.52
N ARG A 127 0.75 -16.52 1.98
CA ARG A 127 0.00 -15.26 1.90
C ARG A 127 -0.31 -14.71 3.29
N GLU A 128 -0.72 -15.54 4.24
CA GLU A 128 -0.95 -15.15 5.63
C GLU A 128 0.34 -14.68 6.31
N VAL A 129 1.48 -15.33 6.06
CA VAL A 129 2.79 -14.89 6.56
C VAL A 129 3.12 -13.49 6.05
N VAL A 130 2.94 -13.23 4.75
CA VAL A 130 3.15 -11.89 4.18
C VAL A 130 2.26 -10.85 4.86
N GLN A 131 0.97 -11.14 5.05
CA GLN A 131 0.04 -10.22 5.73
C GLN A 131 0.44 -9.95 7.18
N ARG A 132 0.86 -10.99 7.90
CA ARG A 132 1.32 -10.87 9.29
C ARG A 132 2.57 -10.03 9.41
N VAL A 133 3.59 -10.25 8.59
CA VAL A 133 4.82 -9.44 8.61
C VAL A 133 4.52 -7.96 8.34
N ILE A 134 3.63 -7.67 7.38
CA ILE A 134 3.18 -6.30 7.07
C ILE A 134 2.41 -5.68 8.24
N ALA A 135 1.52 -6.43 8.88
CA ALA A 135 0.66 -5.94 9.95
C ALA A 135 1.38 -5.82 11.30
N GLU A 136 2.36 -6.68 11.57
CA GLU A 136 3.04 -6.82 12.87
C GLU A 136 4.39 -6.10 12.92
N ARG A 137 4.99 -5.68 11.79
CA ARG A 137 6.21 -4.84 11.82
C ARG A 137 5.97 -3.55 12.59
N ARG A 138 6.95 -3.11 13.38
CA ARG A 138 6.86 -1.86 14.16
C ARG A 138 8.05 -0.97 13.87
N ASP A 139 7.81 0.32 14.04
CA ASP A 139 8.86 1.32 14.20
C ASP A 139 9.30 1.30 15.65
N VAL A 140 10.40 0.59 15.92
CA VAL A 140 10.84 0.24 17.27
C VAL A 140 11.79 1.31 17.80
N ARG A 141 11.49 1.84 19.00
CA ARG A 141 12.39 2.78 19.71
C ARG A 141 12.81 2.31 21.11
N ARG A 142 12.30 1.16 21.57
CA ARG A 142 12.51 0.62 22.93
C ARG A 142 12.63 -0.90 22.85
N GLY A 143 13.22 -1.51 23.88
CA GLY A 143 13.32 -2.97 24.00
C GLY A 143 14.42 -3.60 23.15
N PHE A 144 15.34 -2.80 22.60
CA PHE A 144 16.51 -3.35 21.91
C PHE A 144 17.42 -4.07 22.89
N LEU A 145 17.90 -5.24 22.47
CA LEU A 145 18.83 -6.07 23.21
C LEU A 145 20.26 -5.71 22.84
N ASP A 146 21.16 -5.80 23.81
CA ASP A 146 22.62 -5.72 23.60
C ASP A 146 23.16 -7.05 23.02
N VAL A 147 22.59 -7.45 21.88
CA VAL A 147 22.97 -8.64 21.12
C VAL A 147 23.31 -8.20 19.71
N PRO A 148 24.55 -8.43 19.23
CA PRO A 148 24.96 -7.98 17.91
C PRO A 148 24.15 -8.69 16.81
N VAL A 149 23.81 -7.95 15.75
CA VAL A 149 23.31 -8.53 14.51
C VAL A 149 24.51 -8.99 13.70
N ASP A 150 24.62 -10.29 13.43
CA ASP A 150 25.72 -10.87 12.68
C ASP A 150 25.64 -10.51 11.18
N ASP A 151 26.78 -10.58 10.48
CA ASP A 151 26.89 -10.17 9.07
C ASP A 151 26.10 -11.08 8.12
N VAL A 152 25.86 -12.34 8.49
CA VAL A 152 25.08 -13.28 7.66
C VAL A 152 23.61 -12.89 7.72
N THR A 153 23.09 -12.60 8.91
CA THR A 153 21.72 -12.13 9.11
C THR A 153 21.52 -10.74 8.50
N LEU A 154 22.45 -9.80 8.73
CA LEU A 154 22.42 -8.49 8.09
C LEU A 154 22.45 -8.62 6.55
N GLY A 155 23.26 -9.53 6.02
CA GLY A 155 23.33 -9.82 4.60
C GLY A 155 21.99 -10.25 4.00
N ARG A 156 21.22 -11.13 4.67
CA ARG A 156 19.86 -11.52 4.23
C ARG A 156 18.90 -10.34 4.20
N VAL A 157 18.97 -9.48 5.20
CA VAL A 157 18.12 -8.27 5.31
C VAL A 157 18.46 -7.24 4.23
N LEU A 158 19.76 -7.00 3.96
CA LEU A 158 20.21 -6.09 2.91
C LEU A 158 19.95 -6.65 1.50
N GLU A 159 20.07 -7.96 1.30
CA GLU A 159 19.70 -8.62 0.05
C GLU A 159 18.20 -8.45 -0.26
N ALA A 160 17.33 -8.54 0.76
CA ALA A 160 15.91 -8.25 0.60
C ALA A 160 15.66 -6.79 0.20
N ALA A 161 16.39 -5.84 0.80
CA ALA A 161 16.36 -4.43 0.42
C ALA A 161 16.78 -4.23 -1.04
N HIS A 162 17.85 -4.93 -1.47
CA HIS A 162 18.41 -4.84 -2.82
C HIS A 162 17.49 -5.39 -3.92
N ARG A 163 16.52 -6.24 -3.56
CA ARG A 163 15.47 -6.76 -4.46
C ARG A 163 14.31 -5.80 -4.69
N ALA A 164 14.34 -4.59 -4.10
CA ALA A 164 13.32 -3.59 -4.34
C ALA A 164 13.28 -3.18 -5.83
N PRO A 165 12.09 -2.85 -6.38
CA PRO A 165 12.01 -2.19 -7.67
C PRO A 165 12.68 -0.81 -7.60
N SER A 166 13.24 -0.37 -8.73
CA SER A 166 13.77 0.99 -8.87
C SER A 166 13.45 1.55 -10.25
N VAL A 167 13.35 2.88 -10.31
CA VAL A 167 13.16 3.61 -11.58
C VAL A 167 14.28 3.21 -12.55
N GLY A 168 13.91 2.66 -13.70
CA GLY A 168 14.84 2.22 -14.73
C GLY A 168 15.89 1.19 -14.28
N LEU A 169 15.60 0.40 -13.23
CA LEU A 169 16.57 -0.50 -12.58
C LEU A 169 17.84 0.23 -12.10
N SER A 170 17.71 1.52 -11.73
CA SER A 170 18.86 2.36 -11.35
C SER A 170 19.53 1.96 -10.04
N GLN A 171 18.80 1.25 -9.16
CA GLN A 171 19.28 0.81 -7.83
C GLN A 171 20.05 1.93 -7.11
N PRO A 172 19.44 3.12 -6.91
CA PRO A 172 20.16 4.33 -6.50
C PRO A 172 20.67 4.31 -5.06
N TRP A 173 20.27 3.31 -4.27
CA TRP A 173 20.55 3.23 -2.85
C TRP A 173 21.94 2.70 -2.53
N ASP A 174 22.52 3.20 -1.43
CA ASP A 174 23.62 2.55 -0.72
C ASP A 174 23.26 2.39 0.76
N PHE A 175 23.93 1.47 1.45
CA PHE A 175 23.71 1.16 2.86
C PHE A 175 25.00 1.37 3.65
N LEU A 176 25.10 2.49 4.37
CA LEU A 176 26.22 2.76 5.27
C LEU A 176 25.98 2.07 6.62
N VAL A 177 26.78 1.04 6.91
CA VAL A 177 26.72 0.24 8.15
C VAL A 177 27.51 0.92 9.26
N ILE A 178 26.82 1.34 10.33
CA ILE A 178 27.40 2.14 11.42
C ILE A 178 27.31 1.35 12.73
N ARG A 179 28.45 0.82 13.20
CA ARG A 179 28.58 0.18 14.52
C ARG A 179 29.35 1.03 15.53
N ASP A 180 30.22 1.90 15.02
CA ASP A 180 31.07 2.77 15.84
C ASP A 180 30.27 3.67 16.78
N LEU A 181 30.55 3.54 18.08
CA LEU A 181 29.84 4.27 19.12
C LEU A 181 30.10 5.78 19.03
N ALA A 182 31.28 6.21 18.58
CA ALA A 182 31.59 7.63 18.49
C ALA A 182 30.75 8.32 17.41
N THR A 183 30.61 7.69 16.23
CA THR A 183 29.70 8.14 15.18
C THR A 183 28.25 8.17 15.67
N ARG A 184 27.77 7.10 16.31
CA ARG A 184 26.39 7.04 16.83
C ARG A 184 26.11 8.11 17.88
N ARG A 185 27.07 8.44 18.75
CA ARG A 185 26.94 9.56 19.70
C ARG A 185 26.74 10.90 19.02
N LYS A 186 27.51 11.20 17.98
CA LYS A 186 27.33 12.45 17.20
C LYS A 186 25.93 12.55 16.59
N VAL A 187 25.43 11.45 16.02
CA VAL A 187 24.08 11.42 15.43
C VAL A 187 23.00 11.54 16.51
N HIS A 188 23.19 10.89 17.66
CA HIS A 188 22.28 11.01 18.81
C HIS A 188 22.21 12.44 19.35
N ASP A 189 23.35 13.12 19.47
CA ASP A 189 23.40 14.50 19.95
C ASP A 189 22.66 15.45 19.00
N LEU A 190 22.81 15.23 17.69
CA LEU A 190 22.05 15.95 16.67
C LEU A 190 20.53 15.69 16.79
N ALA A 191 20.14 14.41 16.95
CA ALA A 191 18.75 14.02 17.14
C ALA A 191 18.12 14.64 18.40
N THR A 192 18.91 14.74 19.47
CA THR A 192 18.49 15.35 20.74
C THR A 192 18.24 16.84 20.56
N ALA A 193 19.16 17.56 19.90
CA ALA A 193 19.00 18.99 19.65
C ALA A 193 17.72 19.30 18.85
N GLN A 194 17.44 18.52 17.81
CA GLN A 194 16.23 18.70 16.99
C GLN A 194 14.96 18.28 17.71
N ARG A 195 15.01 17.23 18.54
CA ARG A 195 13.90 16.86 19.44
C ARG A 195 13.54 18.03 20.35
N ASP A 196 14.53 18.66 20.96
CA ASP A 196 14.33 19.76 21.91
C ASP A 196 13.79 21.01 21.20
N ALA A 197 14.28 21.30 19.99
CA ALA A 197 13.74 22.36 19.15
C ALA A 197 12.26 22.11 18.79
N PHE A 198 11.91 20.88 18.39
CA PHE A 198 10.52 20.50 18.11
C PHE A 198 9.65 20.56 19.38
N ALA A 199 10.14 20.09 20.52
CA ALA A 199 9.41 20.18 21.79
C ALA A 199 9.11 21.64 22.16
N ALA A 200 10.07 22.55 21.93
CA ALA A 200 9.90 23.98 22.19
C ALA A 200 8.91 24.65 21.23
N SER A 201 8.68 24.09 20.04
CA SER A 201 7.70 24.60 19.07
C SER A 201 6.29 24.07 19.28
N LEU A 202 6.03 23.22 20.28
CA LEU A 202 4.71 22.64 20.54
C LEU A 202 3.91 23.47 21.55
N PRO A 203 2.57 23.52 21.42
CA PRO A 203 1.68 23.97 22.50
C PRO A 203 1.89 23.16 23.79
N GLU A 204 1.61 23.74 24.95
CA GLU A 204 1.92 23.16 26.27
C GLU A 204 1.36 21.73 26.46
N ASP A 205 0.11 21.51 26.08
CA ASP A 205 -0.56 20.23 26.23
C ASP A 205 -0.01 19.17 25.26
N ARG A 206 0.34 19.56 24.02
CA ARG A 206 1.03 18.67 23.08
C ARG A 206 2.46 18.39 23.50
N ARG A 207 3.15 19.37 24.06
CA ARG A 207 4.50 19.17 24.60
C ARG A 207 4.48 18.15 25.72
N ALA A 208 3.54 18.25 26.66
CA ALA A 208 3.39 17.26 27.73
C ALA A 208 3.15 15.84 27.20
N ALA A 209 2.35 15.67 26.15
CA ALA A 209 2.14 14.39 25.49
C ALA A 209 3.40 13.91 24.74
N PHE A 210 4.16 14.82 24.12
CA PHE A 210 5.37 14.54 23.37
C PHE A 210 6.54 14.11 24.28
N ASP A 211 6.69 14.72 25.45
CA ASP A 211 7.81 14.47 26.37
C ASP A 211 7.87 13.00 26.84
N GLY A 212 6.74 12.29 26.87
CA GLY A 212 6.68 10.85 27.17
C GLY A 212 7.10 9.94 26.00
N LEU A 213 7.23 10.47 24.79
CA LEU A 213 7.56 9.72 23.58
C LEU A 213 9.07 9.63 23.39
N LYS A 214 9.53 8.44 23.01
CA LYS A 214 10.90 8.24 22.57
C LYS A 214 10.95 8.30 21.04
N ILE A 215 11.82 9.16 20.52
CA ILE A 215 11.89 9.49 19.08
C ILE A 215 12.99 8.73 18.33
N GLU A 216 13.91 8.08 19.05
CA GLU A 216 15.07 7.42 18.48
C GLU A 216 15.55 6.24 19.35
N ALA A 217 16.51 5.47 18.86
CA ALA A 217 17.19 4.39 19.61
C ALA A 217 18.64 4.20 19.12
N ILE A 218 19.28 5.29 18.73
CA ILE A 218 20.60 5.34 18.06
C ILE A 218 21.65 4.68 18.96
N LEU A 219 21.63 5.00 20.26
CA LEU A 219 22.59 4.48 21.23
C LEU A 219 22.17 3.13 21.83
N ASP A 220 20.88 2.80 21.85
CA ASP A 220 20.38 1.52 22.38
C ASP A 220 20.54 0.35 21.42
N THR A 221 20.82 0.64 20.14
CA THR A 221 21.00 -0.38 19.11
C THR A 221 22.48 -0.67 18.87
N PRO A 222 22.88 -1.94 18.65
CA PRO A 222 24.27 -2.28 18.33
C PRO A 222 24.66 -1.89 16.90
N LEU A 223 23.67 -1.60 16.04
CA LEU A 223 23.84 -1.32 14.62
C LEU A 223 22.90 -0.19 14.20
N ASN A 224 23.43 0.78 13.45
CA ASN A 224 22.62 1.72 12.68
C ASN A 224 22.93 1.57 11.18
N LEU A 225 21.95 1.92 10.34
CA LEU A 225 22.11 1.98 8.89
C LEU A 225 21.72 3.38 8.41
N ALA A 226 22.62 4.07 7.72
CA ALA A 226 22.25 5.23 6.92
C ALA A 226 22.00 4.75 5.49
N VAL A 227 20.73 4.77 5.07
CA VAL A 227 20.32 4.42 3.72
C VAL A 227 20.29 5.68 2.89
N THR A 228 21.12 5.72 1.85
CA THR A 228 21.31 6.91 1.01
C THR A 228 20.74 6.71 -0.38
N CYS A 229 20.75 7.78 -1.18
CA CYS A 229 20.38 7.80 -2.58
C CYS A 229 21.47 8.57 -3.35
N ASP A 230 21.97 7.99 -4.43
CA ASP A 230 22.70 8.68 -5.49
C ASP A 230 21.72 9.01 -6.63
N PRO A 231 21.25 10.26 -6.76
CA PRO A 231 20.34 10.66 -7.83
C PRO A 231 20.98 10.58 -9.22
N GLY A 232 22.32 10.60 -9.29
CA GLY A 232 23.11 10.53 -10.52
C GLY A 232 23.40 9.11 -11.01
N ARG A 233 23.16 8.09 -10.18
CA ARG A 233 23.41 6.68 -10.52
C ARG A 233 22.70 6.27 -11.81
N GLY A 234 23.37 5.46 -12.63
CA GLY A 234 22.88 5.05 -13.94
C GLY A 234 23.06 6.08 -15.06
N GLY A 235 23.72 7.22 -14.80
CA GLY A 235 24.02 8.25 -15.81
C GLY A 235 22.76 8.98 -16.29
N ARG A 236 22.85 9.81 -17.34
CA ARG A 236 21.77 10.76 -17.71
C ARG A 236 20.44 10.12 -18.15
N HIS A 237 20.46 8.91 -18.70
CA HIS A 237 19.35 8.33 -19.47
C HIS A 237 18.62 7.17 -18.75
N VAL A 238 18.50 7.24 -17.43
CA VAL A 238 17.71 6.28 -16.65
C VAL A 238 16.23 6.34 -17.05
N LEU A 239 15.69 5.18 -17.47
CA LEU A 239 14.29 5.05 -17.88
C LEU A 239 13.35 5.42 -16.73
N GLY A 240 12.41 6.33 -16.98
CA GLY A 240 11.41 6.78 -16.00
C GLY A 240 11.85 7.92 -15.08
N ARG A 241 13.14 8.32 -15.06
CA ARG A 241 13.62 9.42 -14.18
C ARG A 241 13.47 10.82 -14.80
N HIS A 242 13.36 10.92 -16.12
CA HIS A 242 13.46 12.20 -16.84
C HIS A 242 12.50 13.29 -16.34
N ALA A 243 11.23 12.94 -16.13
CA ALA A 243 10.19 13.91 -15.75
C ALA A 243 10.20 14.26 -14.25
N ASP A 244 10.63 13.32 -13.39
CA ASP A 244 10.67 13.51 -11.94
C ASP A 244 11.92 12.84 -11.34
N PRO A 245 12.97 13.62 -11.04
CA PRO A 245 14.19 13.12 -10.42
C PRO A 245 13.97 12.44 -9.06
N ARG A 246 12.90 12.79 -8.31
CA ARG A 246 12.61 12.23 -6.98
C ARG A 246 12.30 10.73 -7.00
N THR A 247 12.05 10.17 -8.19
CA THR A 247 11.82 8.74 -8.38
C THR A 247 12.98 7.86 -7.88
N THR A 248 14.21 8.37 -7.84
CA THR A 248 15.35 7.66 -7.22
C THR A 248 15.19 7.57 -5.69
N THR A 249 14.83 8.68 -5.04
CA THR A 249 14.54 8.71 -3.60
C THR A 249 13.36 7.81 -3.24
N PHE A 250 12.30 7.77 -4.05
CA PHE A 250 11.20 6.80 -3.86
C PHE A 250 11.67 5.35 -4.00
N SER A 251 12.56 5.07 -4.94
CA SER A 251 13.16 3.74 -5.11
C SER A 251 13.92 3.31 -3.84
N ALA A 252 14.72 4.21 -3.26
CA ALA A 252 15.41 3.95 -1.99
C ALA A 252 14.45 3.75 -0.80
N ALA A 253 13.35 4.51 -0.73
CA ALA A 253 12.33 4.31 0.31
C ALA A 253 11.66 2.93 0.22
N ILE A 254 11.43 2.41 -0.99
CA ILE A 254 10.90 1.05 -1.19
C ILE A 254 11.93 -0.01 -0.74
N ALA A 255 13.24 0.23 -0.99
CA ALA A 255 14.30 -0.63 -0.47
C ALA A 255 14.31 -0.69 1.07
N ILE A 256 14.12 0.45 1.74
CA ILE A 256 13.96 0.49 3.20
C ILE A 256 12.72 -0.30 3.66
N GLN A 257 11.61 -0.21 2.92
CA GLN A 257 10.41 -0.97 3.27
C GLN A 257 10.61 -2.49 3.15
N ASN A 258 11.35 -2.97 2.13
CA ASN A 258 11.74 -4.38 2.03
C ASN A 258 12.65 -4.79 3.19
N LEU A 259 13.66 -3.96 3.50
CA LEU A 259 14.56 -4.16 4.65
C LEU A 259 13.76 -4.35 5.94
N TRP A 260 12.77 -3.49 6.18
CA TRP A 260 11.94 -3.51 7.39
C TRP A 260 11.11 -4.80 7.52
N LEU A 261 10.55 -5.28 6.42
CA LEU A 261 9.77 -6.53 6.39
C LEU A 261 10.67 -7.75 6.62
N ALA A 262 11.84 -7.77 5.96
CA ALA A 262 12.82 -8.85 6.14
C ALA A 262 13.36 -8.88 7.58
N ALA A 263 13.71 -7.72 8.14
CA ALA A 263 14.13 -7.61 9.54
C ALA A 263 13.06 -8.14 10.49
N ARG A 264 11.78 -7.77 10.29
CA ARG A 264 10.68 -8.29 11.11
C ARG A 264 10.57 -9.82 11.04
N ALA A 265 10.80 -10.42 9.87
CA ALA A 265 10.79 -11.87 9.69
C ALA A 265 11.96 -12.58 10.42
N GLU A 266 13.11 -11.90 10.54
CA GLU A 266 14.29 -12.36 11.29
C GLU A 266 14.22 -12.06 12.80
N GLY A 267 13.12 -11.47 13.28
CA GLY A 267 12.98 -11.05 14.69
C GLY A 267 13.78 -9.80 15.07
N ILE A 268 14.19 -9.01 14.07
CA ILE A 268 14.98 -7.79 14.23
C ILE A 268 14.03 -6.58 14.22
N GLY A 269 14.17 -5.72 15.23
CA GLY A 269 13.54 -4.41 15.29
C GLY A 269 14.25 -3.40 14.39
N VAL A 270 13.47 -2.54 13.76
CA VAL A 270 13.97 -1.39 12.99
C VAL A 270 13.22 -0.15 13.45
N GLY A 271 13.98 0.91 13.74
CA GLY A 271 13.48 2.23 14.11
C GLY A 271 13.98 3.30 13.16
N TRP A 272 13.09 4.05 12.49
CA TRP A 272 13.48 5.17 11.63
C TRP A 272 13.61 6.44 12.44
N VAL A 273 14.75 7.13 12.30
CA VAL A 273 15.01 8.44 12.90
C VAL A 273 15.09 9.49 11.80
N SER A 274 14.41 10.62 11.99
CA SER A 274 14.39 11.75 11.06
C SER A 274 14.47 13.11 11.76
N PHE A 275 14.94 13.14 13.01
CA PHE A 275 15.14 14.38 13.79
C PHE A 275 16.52 14.99 13.48
N PHE A 276 16.80 15.31 12.23
CA PHE A 276 18.04 15.98 11.81
C PHE A 276 17.83 16.69 10.49
N GLU A 277 18.50 17.83 10.30
CA GLU A 277 18.53 18.49 9.01
C GLU A 277 19.46 17.73 8.04
N PRO A 278 19.09 17.60 6.75
CA PRO A 278 19.84 16.81 5.78
C PRO A 278 21.33 17.19 5.68
N GLY A 279 21.66 18.48 5.78
CA GLY A 279 23.05 18.95 5.70
C GLY A 279 23.89 18.60 6.93
N GLU A 280 23.30 18.66 8.12
CA GLU A 280 24.00 18.37 9.39
C GLU A 280 24.37 16.90 9.48
N ILE A 281 23.42 16.01 9.16
CA ILE A 281 23.67 14.57 9.18
C ILE A 281 24.64 14.14 8.08
N ALA A 282 24.57 14.73 6.89
CA ALA A 282 25.52 14.46 5.80
C ALA A 282 26.96 14.80 6.22
N ALA A 283 27.17 15.91 6.93
CA ALA A 283 28.47 16.30 7.45
C ALA A 283 28.99 15.33 8.53
N ILE A 284 28.13 14.87 9.45
CA ILE A 284 28.53 13.88 10.48
C ILE A 284 28.94 12.55 9.86
N LEU A 285 28.24 12.12 8.81
CA LEU A 285 28.46 10.86 8.11
C LEU A 285 29.49 10.94 6.97
N ASP A 286 30.06 12.13 6.74
CA ASP A 286 31.02 12.40 5.65
C ASP A 286 30.50 11.97 4.27
N LEU A 287 29.22 12.28 3.99
CA LEU A 287 28.58 11.93 2.72
C LEU A 287 29.09 12.83 1.59
N PRO A 288 29.39 12.29 0.39
CA PRO A 288 29.67 13.11 -0.78
C PRO A 288 28.48 14.04 -1.10
N ALA A 289 28.76 15.24 -1.63
CA ALA A 289 27.73 16.28 -1.83
C ALA A 289 26.55 15.90 -2.75
N HIS A 290 26.68 14.84 -3.56
CA HIS A 290 25.62 14.35 -4.45
C HIS A 290 24.84 13.18 -3.83
N ILE A 291 25.24 12.70 -2.65
CA ILE A 291 24.59 11.59 -1.95
C ILE A 291 23.63 12.16 -0.92
N GLU A 292 22.37 11.77 -1.03
CA GLU A 292 21.30 12.22 -0.16
C GLU A 292 20.98 11.14 0.87
N LEU A 293 20.82 11.50 2.14
CA LEU A 293 20.28 10.59 3.13
C LEU A 293 18.78 10.41 2.92
N VAL A 294 18.32 9.16 2.80
CA VAL A 294 16.90 8.83 2.70
C VAL A 294 16.35 8.42 4.05
N GLY A 295 17.06 7.58 4.81
CA GLY A 295 16.64 7.18 6.15
C GLY A 295 17.80 6.73 7.03
N TYR A 296 17.75 7.11 8.32
CA TYR A 296 18.66 6.62 9.35
C TYR A 296 17.91 5.61 10.21
N LEU A 297 18.39 4.37 10.24
CA LEU A 297 17.70 3.23 10.83
C LEU A 297 18.48 2.70 12.03
N CYS A 298 17.82 2.59 13.17
CA CYS A 298 18.30 1.85 14.33
C CYS A 298 17.91 0.38 14.17
N VAL A 299 18.87 -0.55 14.26
CA VAL A 299 18.66 -1.97 13.94
C VAL A 299 19.21 -2.85 15.07
N GLY A 300 18.41 -3.80 15.55
CA GLY A 300 18.83 -4.72 16.60
C GLY A 300 17.76 -5.74 16.96
N TYR A 301 18.15 -6.80 17.67
CA TYR A 301 17.17 -7.72 18.26
C TYR A 301 16.34 -7.02 19.33
N VAL A 302 15.10 -7.45 19.50
CA VAL A 302 14.17 -6.90 20.49
C VAL A 302 13.65 -7.99 21.40
N ASP A 303 13.35 -7.65 22.64
CA ASP A 303 12.68 -8.55 23.59
C ASP A 303 11.23 -8.87 23.17
N GLU A 304 10.51 -7.87 22.68
CA GLU A 304 9.14 -8.01 22.18
C GLU A 304 8.80 -7.00 21.08
N PHE A 305 7.82 -7.35 20.25
CA PHE A 305 7.18 -6.41 19.34
C PHE A 305 5.84 -5.94 19.91
N ALA A 306 5.68 -4.63 20.03
CA ALA A 306 4.44 -4.02 20.47
C ALA A 306 3.23 -4.48 19.63
N PRO A 307 2.06 -4.76 20.24
CA PRO A 307 0.88 -5.21 19.50
C PRO A 307 0.30 -4.14 18.57
N ALA A 308 0.60 -2.85 18.81
CA ALA A 308 0.14 -1.71 18.02
C ALA A 308 1.23 -0.62 17.93
N PRO A 309 1.14 0.33 16.97
CA PRO A 309 2.09 1.45 16.88
C PRO A 309 2.15 2.26 18.17
N GLU A 310 3.34 2.71 18.57
CA GLU A 310 3.55 3.45 19.81
C GLU A 310 2.70 4.72 19.88
N LEU A 311 2.61 5.47 18.78
CA LEU A 311 1.80 6.70 18.69
C LEU A 311 0.29 6.46 18.87
N VAL A 312 -0.18 5.24 18.57
CA VAL A 312 -1.58 4.85 18.84
C VAL A 312 -1.75 4.49 20.30
N ARG A 313 -0.81 3.73 20.88
CA ARG A 313 -0.88 3.32 22.29
C ARG A 313 -0.73 4.49 23.26
N SER A 314 0.08 5.51 22.91
CA SER A 314 0.25 6.72 23.71
C SER A 314 -0.90 7.71 23.57
N GLY A 315 -1.82 7.48 22.63
CA GLY A 315 -2.88 8.43 22.30
C GLY A 315 -2.41 9.65 21.51
N TRP A 316 -1.16 9.69 21.05
CA TRP A 316 -0.62 10.79 20.23
C TRP A 316 -1.39 10.97 18.91
N ALA A 317 -1.71 9.85 18.25
CA ALA A 317 -2.46 9.81 17.01
C ALA A 317 -3.29 8.53 16.86
N LYS A 318 -4.35 8.58 16.04
CA LYS A 318 -5.20 7.43 15.69
C LYS A 318 -5.03 7.03 14.23
N ARG A 319 -5.29 5.75 13.90
CA ARG A 319 -5.28 5.28 12.51
C ARG A 319 -6.50 5.81 11.76
N ARG A 320 -6.28 6.28 10.53
CA ARG A 320 -7.33 6.60 9.57
C ARG A 320 -7.92 5.31 8.98
N PRO A 321 -9.26 5.21 8.78
CA PRO A 321 -9.87 4.09 8.06
C PRO A 321 -9.39 3.98 6.60
N LEU A 322 -9.24 2.75 6.10
CA LEU A 322 -8.80 2.51 4.72
C LEU A 322 -9.74 3.13 3.67
N SER A 323 -11.05 3.05 3.89
CA SER A 323 -12.06 3.58 2.95
C SER A 323 -11.87 5.08 2.66
N TRP A 324 -11.32 5.85 3.60
CA TRP A 324 -11.08 7.26 3.37
C TRP A 324 -9.93 7.51 2.39
N ALA A 325 -9.00 6.56 2.24
CA ALA A 325 -7.87 6.65 1.32
C ALA A 325 -8.18 6.08 -0.08
N ILE A 326 -9.38 5.50 -0.27
CA ILE A 326 -9.83 4.93 -1.55
C ILE A 326 -10.68 5.96 -2.29
N HIS A 327 -10.37 6.15 -3.56
CA HIS A 327 -11.10 6.98 -4.49
C HIS A 327 -11.28 6.20 -5.81
N HIS A 328 -12.43 6.37 -6.47
CA HIS A 328 -12.78 5.65 -7.70
C HIS A 328 -12.74 6.59 -8.88
N GLU A 329 -11.82 6.36 -9.82
CA GLU A 329 -11.59 7.14 -11.04
C GLU A 329 -11.13 8.60 -10.83
N GLU A 330 -11.78 9.33 -9.93
CA GLU A 330 -11.55 10.76 -9.67
C GLU A 330 -11.28 11.01 -8.18
N TRP A 331 -10.41 11.98 -7.89
CA TRP A 331 -10.22 12.45 -6.51
C TRP A 331 -11.55 12.95 -5.92
N GLY A 332 -11.80 12.61 -4.66
CA GLY A 332 -13.09 12.86 -3.99
C GLY A 332 -14.18 11.82 -4.24
N ARG A 333 -14.18 11.10 -5.39
CA ARG A 333 -15.21 10.10 -5.71
C ARG A 333 -15.05 8.85 -4.85
N ARG A 334 -15.90 8.72 -3.84
CA ARG A 334 -15.89 7.64 -2.83
C ARG A 334 -17.20 6.87 -2.88
N ASP A 335 -17.21 5.65 -2.34
CA ASP A 335 -18.43 4.86 -2.17
C ASP A 335 -19.45 5.57 -1.25
N THR A 336 -18.97 6.40 -0.32
CA THR A 336 -19.79 7.24 0.56
C THR A 336 -19.37 8.71 0.49
N SER A 337 -20.36 9.61 0.60
CA SER A 337 -20.13 11.06 0.66
C SER A 337 -19.57 11.42 2.02
N ILE A 338 -18.35 11.97 2.05
CA ILE A 338 -17.68 12.33 3.31
C ILE A 338 -18.44 13.39 4.11
N VAL A 339 -19.17 14.27 3.43
CA VAL A 339 -19.98 15.33 4.05
C VAL A 339 -21.26 14.73 4.65
N ASP A 340 -21.91 13.81 3.94
CA ASP A 340 -23.15 13.19 4.44
C ASP A 340 -22.85 12.21 5.59
N ASP A 341 -21.76 11.45 5.49
CA ASP A 341 -21.25 10.61 6.58
C ASP A 341 -20.97 11.46 7.83
N ALA A 342 -20.31 12.62 7.65
CA ALA A 342 -20.03 13.53 8.77
C ALA A 342 -21.32 14.06 9.40
N ARG A 343 -22.30 14.50 8.60
CA ARG A 343 -23.60 14.98 9.10
C ARG A 343 -24.35 13.90 9.87
N GLN A 344 -24.32 12.66 9.41
CA GLN A 344 -24.95 11.54 10.11
C GLN A 344 -24.23 11.22 11.43
N ALA A 345 -22.89 11.28 11.43
CA ALA A 345 -22.07 11.00 12.61
C ALA A 345 -22.27 12.01 13.75
N THR A 346 -22.59 13.27 13.45
CA THR A 346 -22.80 14.34 14.46
C THR A 346 -23.78 13.93 15.57
N GLN A 347 -24.81 13.14 15.27
CA GLN A 347 -25.81 12.72 16.25
C GLN A 347 -25.24 11.78 17.34
N ASN A 348 -24.16 11.09 17.03
CA ASN A 348 -23.50 10.12 17.92
C ASN A 348 -22.11 10.59 18.36
N ALA A 349 -21.76 11.85 18.10
CA ALA A 349 -20.46 12.38 18.41
C ALA A 349 -20.28 12.51 19.93
N VAL A 350 -19.17 11.97 20.43
CA VAL A 350 -18.78 12.11 21.84
C VAL A 350 -17.86 13.32 21.96
N PRO A 351 -18.10 14.25 22.92
CA PRO A 351 -17.24 15.41 23.11
C PRO A 351 -15.77 15.01 23.26
N ALA A 352 -14.91 15.60 22.44
CA ALA A 352 -13.48 15.39 22.47
C ALA A 352 -12.80 16.47 23.33
N GLY A 353 -12.00 16.04 24.30
CA GLY A 353 -10.97 16.89 24.90
C GLY A 353 -9.69 16.83 24.07
N GLY A 354 -8.84 17.84 24.18
CA GLY A 354 -7.55 17.87 23.49
C GLY A 354 -7.10 19.29 23.16
N GLN A 355 -6.06 19.39 22.35
CA GLN A 355 -5.47 20.66 21.97
C GLN A 355 -6.45 21.57 21.24
N ARG A 356 -6.23 22.86 21.39
CA ARG A 356 -6.86 23.90 20.59
C ARG A 356 -5.97 24.19 19.38
N VAL A 357 -6.57 24.24 18.20
CA VAL A 357 -5.90 24.66 16.95
C VAL A 357 -6.67 25.81 16.33
N ARG A 358 -5.96 26.90 15.99
CA ARG A 358 -6.46 28.01 15.19
C ARG A 358 -6.23 27.71 13.70
N VAL A 359 -7.31 27.49 12.96
CA VAL A 359 -7.25 27.26 11.51
C VAL A 359 -7.53 28.56 10.79
N VAL A 360 -6.53 29.09 10.09
CA VAL A 360 -6.65 30.30 9.29
C VAL A 360 -6.85 29.89 7.82
N VAL A 361 -7.97 30.31 7.22
CA VAL A 361 -8.38 29.91 5.87
C VAL A 361 -8.20 31.06 4.89
N GLY A 362 -7.40 30.82 3.85
CA GLY A 362 -7.06 31.82 2.83
C GLY A 362 -6.05 32.87 3.32
N GLY A 363 -5.36 33.51 2.38
CA GLY A 363 -4.36 34.56 2.67
C GLY A 363 -3.01 34.08 3.24
N HIS A 364 -2.10 35.02 3.46
CA HIS A 364 -0.81 34.78 4.11
C HIS A 364 -0.92 34.96 5.63
N VAL A 365 -0.27 34.08 6.38
CA VAL A 365 -0.32 34.02 7.84
C VAL A 365 1.09 34.01 8.40
N ASP A 366 1.32 34.72 9.50
CA ASP A 366 2.56 34.62 10.27
C ASP A 366 2.53 33.36 11.14
N LEU A 367 3.38 32.39 10.83
CA LEU A 367 3.38 31.03 11.41
C LEU A 367 4.22 30.92 12.68
N GLN A 368 4.48 32.04 13.37
CA GLN A 368 5.26 32.04 14.62
C GLN A 368 4.50 31.46 15.82
N GLU A 369 3.19 31.23 15.69
CA GLU A 369 2.35 30.66 16.74
C GLU A 369 2.13 29.15 16.52
N ALA A 370 2.52 28.35 17.51
CA ALA A 370 2.50 26.89 17.48
C ALA A 370 1.10 26.25 17.33
N ASP A 371 0.04 26.99 17.66
CA ASP A 371 -1.35 26.53 17.54
C ASP A 371 -2.01 26.92 16.22
N VAL A 372 -1.28 27.55 15.29
CA VAL A 372 -1.81 28.02 14.01
C VAL A 372 -1.59 27.00 12.89
N LEU A 373 -2.67 26.70 12.18
CA LEU A 373 -2.67 25.96 10.93
C LEU A 373 -3.21 26.85 9.82
N ALA A 374 -2.37 27.20 8.85
CA ALA A 374 -2.80 27.94 7.67
C ALA A 374 -3.29 26.96 6.59
N VAL A 375 -4.46 27.24 6.00
CA VAL A 375 -4.98 26.50 4.85
C VAL A 375 -4.96 27.43 3.64
N ASP A 376 -3.98 27.21 2.77
CA ASP A 376 -3.79 27.94 1.53
C ASP A 376 -4.67 27.33 0.42
N LEU A 377 -5.53 28.16 -0.16
CA LEU A 377 -6.48 27.83 -1.23
C LEU A 377 -6.01 28.29 -2.62
N GLY A 378 -4.83 28.89 -2.70
CA GLY A 378 -4.21 29.40 -3.91
C GLY A 378 -3.93 28.30 -4.93
N ALA A 379 -3.94 28.67 -6.21
CA ALA A 379 -3.67 27.74 -7.30
C ALA A 379 -2.19 27.34 -7.41
N GLU A 380 -1.30 28.15 -6.83
CA GLU A 380 0.13 27.90 -6.80
C GLU A 380 0.53 27.28 -5.47
N ARG A 381 1.42 26.29 -5.53
CA ARG A 381 1.91 25.61 -4.34
C ARG A 381 2.83 26.58 -3.56
N PRO A 382 2.55 26.87 -2.28
CA PRO A 382 3.46 27.66 -1.47
C PRO A 382 4.80 26.93 -1.27
N PRO A 383 5.90 27.65 -1.01
CA PRO A 383 7.13 27.02 -0.55
C PRO A 383 6.84 26.14 0.67
N ALA A 384 7.60 25.05 0.83
CA ALA A 384 7.39 24.13 1.93
C ALA A 384 7.56 24.86 3.27
N ASP A 385 6.48 24.94 4.03
CA ASP A 385 6.43 25.65 5.31
C ASP A 385 5.66 24.82 6.33
N PHE A 386 6.23 24.70 7.53
CA PHE A 386 5.64 23.95 8.61
C PHE A 386 4.36 24.67 9.07
N GLY A 387 3.23 23.96 9.08
CA GLY A 387 1.94 24.54 9.46
C GLY A 387 1.12 25.13 8.30
N VAL A 388 1.58 25.01 7.04
CA VAL A 388 0.77 25.35 5.86
C VAL A 388 0.25 24.10 5.16
N LEU A 389 -1.08 23.96 5.11
CA LEU A 389 -1.75 22.98 4.26
C LEU A 389 -2.16 23.65 2.96
N TRP A 390 -1.56 23.18 1.86
CA TRP A 390 -1.99 23.59 0.52
C TRP A 390 -3.14 22.70 0.03
N ARG A 391 -4.30 23.32 -0.19
CA ARG A 391 -5.57 22.67 -0.56
C ARG A 391 -6.27 23.46 -1.68
N PRO A 392 -5.75 23.43 -2.91
CA PRO A 392 -6.36 24.13 -4.03
C PRO A 392 -7.73 23.51 -4.37
N ALA A 393 -8.82 24.12 -3.89
CA ALA A 393 -10.17 23.71 -4.21
C ALA A 393 -10.65 24.40 -5.50
N ARG A 394 -11.16 23.64 -6.46
CA ARG A 394 -11.68 24.14 -7.74
C ARG A 394 -13.08 24.70 -7.60
N THR A 395 -13.87 24.13 -6.68
CA THR A 395 -15.27 24.51 -6.44
C THR A 395 -15.55 24.70 -4.95
N PRO A 396 -16.60 25.44 -4.57
CA PRO A 396 -17.06 25.51 -3.19
C PRO A 396 -17.43 24.13 -2.61
N VAL A 397 -17.97 23.21 -3.43
CA VAL A 397 -18.32 21.85 -2.97
C VAL A 397 -17.07 21.08 -2.55
N GLU A 398 -16.02 21.10 -3.38
CA GLU A 398 -14.73 20.49 -3.07
C GLU A 398 -14.09 21.13 -1.82
N ALA A 399 -14.24 22.44 -1.64
CA ALA A 399 -13.77 23.13 -0.44
C ALA A 399 -14.47 22.64 0.84
N VAL A 400 -15.78 22.37 0.81
CA VAL A 400 -16.51 21.76 1.95
C VAL A 400 -15.93 20.38 2.27
N GLU A 401 -15.70 19.53 1.26
CA GLU A 401 -15.12 18.20 1.46
C GLU A 401 -13.74 18.27 2.11
N PHE A 402 -12.87 19.17 1.64
CA PHE A 402 -11.56 19.40 2.25
C PHE A 402 -11.66 19.89 3.68
N GLY A 403 -12.59 20.79 3.99
CA GLY A 403 -12.84 21.22 5.37
C GLY A 403 -13.21 20.06 6.28
N VAL A 404 -14.10 19.16 5.83
CA VAL A 404 -14.47 17.96 6.59
C VAL A 404 -13.26 17.04 6.78
N GLU A 405 -12.45 16.81 5.75
CA GLU A 405 -11.23 16.01 5.84
C GLU A 405 -10.22 16.57 6.84
N ILE A 406 -9.94 17.88 6.77
CA ILE A 406 -8.99 18.55 7.66
C ILE A 406 -9.44 18.39 9.12
N ALA A 407 -10.73 18.65 9.42
CA ALA A 407 -11.23 18.51 10.78
C ALA A 407 -11.13 17.07 11.31
N ARG A 408 -11.39 16.06 10.46
CA ARG A 408 -11.24 14.64 10.82
C ARG A 408 -9.78 14.27 11.06
N ASP A 409 -8.87 14.70 10.19
CA ASP A 409 -7.44 14.43 10.33
C ASP A 409 -6.89 15.08 11.62
N LEU A 410 -7.31 16.32 11.93
CA LEU A 410 -6.97 17.00 13.18
C LEU A 410 -7.51 16.25 14.41
N ALA A 411 -8.75 15.75 14.35
CA ALA A 411 -9.30 14.91 15.42
C ALA A 411 -8.48 13.61 15.62
N LEU A 412 -7.99 13.00 14.54
CA LEU A 412 -7.11 11.83 14.61
C LEU A 412 -5.73 12.17 15.21
N GLN A 413 -5.31 13.44 15.17
CA GLN A 413 -4.10 13.95 15.84
C GLN A 413 -4.35 14.46 17.26
N GLY A 414 -5.54 14.22 17.83
CA GLY A 414 -5.87 14.59 19.22
C GLY A 414 -6.31 16.04 19.44
N VAL A 415 -6.75 16.73 18.38
CA VAL A 415 -7.39 18.05 18.51
C VAL A 415 -8.78 17.91 19.10
N GLY A 416 -9.10 18.73 20.11
CA GLY A 416 -10.42 18.79 20.76
C GLY A 416 -11.18 20.09 20.47
N GLN A 417 -10.47 21.15 20.06
CA GLN A 417 -11.05 22.46 19.78
C GLN A 417 -10.48 23.08 18.50
N LEU A 418 -11.37 23.61 17.66
CA LEU A 418 -11.03 24.32 16.42
C LEU A 418 -11.50 25.78 16.48
N VAL A 419 -10.61 26.72 16.20
CA VAL A 419 -10.96 28.14 16.03
C VAL A 419 -10.73 28.51 14.58
N VAL A 420 -11.80 28.73 13.82
CA VAL A 420 -11.71 29.00 12.38
C VAL A 420 -11.69 30.51 12.15
N GLN A 421 -10.66 30.98 11.48
CA GLN A 421 -10.49 32.39 11.09
C GLN A 421 -10.45 32.48 9.57
N LEU A 422 -11.25 33.36 8.98
CA LEU A 422 -11.15 33.67 7.55
C LEU A 422 -10.17 34.83 7.37
N ALA A 423 -9.06 34.59 6.66
CA ALA A 423 -8.13 35.65 6.28
C ALA A 423 -8.38 36.17 4.84
N GLU A 424 -9.24 35.49 4.08
CA GLU A 424 -9.77 35.95 2.80
C GLU A 424 -11.31 35.85 2.81
N ASN A 425 -11.98 36.82 2.20
CA ASN A 425 -13.42 36.79 2.01
C ASN A 425 -13.76 36.28 0.59
N SER A 426 -13.81 34.96 0.43
CA SER A 426 -14.20 34.30 -0.82
C SER A 426 -15.11 33.10 -0.60
N GLU A 427 -15.93 32.78 -1.59
CA GLU A 427 -16.92 31.68 -1.51
C GLU A 427 -16.26 30.33 -1.16
N ARG A 428 -15.03 30.09 -1.65
CA ARG A 428 -14.26 28.89 -1.34
C ARG A 428 -13.75 28.88 0.11
N ALA A 429 -13.28 30.01 0.62
CA ALA A 429 -12.84 30.14 2.01
C ALA A 429 -14.01 29.92 2.98
N GLU A 430 -15.16 30.53 2.71
CA GLU A 430 -16.39 30.31 3.47
C GLU A 430 -16.87 28.85 3.39
N ALA A 431 -16.79 28.24 2.21
CA ALA A 431 -17.17 26.84 2.01
C ALA A 431 -16.26 25.88 2.79
N LEU A 432 -14.95 26.10 2.77
CA LEU A 432 -14.01 25.32 3.57
C LEU A 432 -14.29 25.49 5.07
N ALA A 433 -14.55 26.71 5.53
CA ALA A 433 -14.93 26.96 6.91
C ALA A 433 -16.21 26.21 7.33
N ARG A 434 -17.24 26.15 6.47
CA ARG A 434 -18.43 25.31 6.71
C ARG A 434 -18.07 23.83 6.80
N GLY A 435 -17.19 23.36 5.92
CA GLY A 435 -16.68 21.98 5.96
C GLY A 435 -15.98 21.66 7.28
N LEU A 436 -15.10 22.55 7.75
CA LEU A 436 -14.41 22.42 9.04
C LEU A 436 -15.41 22.30 10.19
N GLN A 437 -16.46 23.13 10.22
CA GLN A 437 -17.49 23.09 11.26
C GLN A 437 -18.29 21.77 11.25
N VAL A 438 -18.68 21.30 10.06
CA VAL A 438 -19.39 20.02 9.91
C VAL A 438 -18.50 18.85 10.37
N GLY A 439 -17.24 18.80 9.92
CA GLY A 439 -16.29 17.77 10.32
C GLY A 439 -15.95 17.80 11.80
N ALA A 440 -15.81 19.00 12.38
CA ALA A 440 -15.58 19.19 13.81
C ALA A 440 -16.72 18.60 14.64
N SER A 441 -17.96 18.99 14.31
CA SER A 441 -19.17 18.49 14.97
C SER A 441 -19.28 16.97 14.87
N ALA A 442 -19.02 16.41 13.68
CA ALA A 442 -19.05 14.97 13.43
C ALA A 442 -18.04 14.19 14.28
N CYS A 443 -16.91 14.81 14.62
CA CYS A 443 -15.85 14.22 15.43
C CYS A 443 -15.94 14.58 16.92
N GLY A 444 -16.96 15.35 17.33
CA GLY A 444 -17.15 15.80 18.71
C GLY A 444 -16.22 16.92 19.15
N LEU A 445 -15.56 17.61 18.21
CA LEU A 445 -14.70 18.76 18.49
C LEU A 445 -15.57 19.99 18.75
N THR A 446 -15.17 20.81 19.71
CA THR A 446 -15.75 22.15 19.86
C THR A 446 -15.22 23.06 18.75
N HIS A 447 -16.06 23.95 18.22
CA HIS A 447 -15.62 24.89 17.21
C HIS A 447 -16.21 26.30 17.40
N SER A 448 -15.43 27.31 17.06
CA SER A 448 -15.86 28.72 17.03
C SER A 448 -15.27 29.44 15.82
N SER A 449 -15.92 30.52 15.38
CA SER A 449 -15.33 31.45 14.41
C SER A 449 -14.66 32.61 15.14
N ALA A 450 -13.49 33.05 14.66
CA ALA A 450 -12.75 34.20 15.17
C ALA A 450 -13.03 35.47 14.38
#